data_AF-A0A830B2M4-F1
#
_entry.id   AF-A0A830B2M4-F1
#
_cell.length_a   1.000
_cell.length_b   1.000
_cell.length_c   1.000
_cell.angle_alpha   90.00
_cell.angle_beta   90.00
_cell.angle_gamma   90.00
#
_symmetry.space_group_name_H-M   'P 1'
#
loop_
_entity.id
_entity.type
_entity.pdbx_description
1 polymer ?
#
loop_
_entity_poly.entity_id
_entity_poly.type
_entity_poly.pdbx_seq_one_letter_code
_entity_poly.pdbx_strand_id
1 'polypeptide(L)'
;MMLGHILILSAYLFSNGIYGLITSQNMVRALMCLELILNSVNINFVTFFDIFDNCQFRGDISSIFVIAIAAIETTIRLAIVS
;
A
#
# COMPACT_ATOMS: atom_id res chain seq x y z
N MET A 1 -16.64 13.07 11.32
CA MET A 1 -16.71 13.34 9.85
C MET A 1 -15.41 13.07 9.12
N MET A 2 -14.22 13.31 9.70
CA MET A 2 -12.94 13.12 9.00
C MET A 2 -12.56 11.64 8.75
N LEU A 3 -12.88 10.75 9.70
CA LEU A 3 -12.52 9.33 9.66
C LEU A 3 -13.18 8.56 8.50
N GLY A 4 -14.45 8.85 8.21
CA GLY A 4 -15.17 8.26 7.08
C GLY A 4 -14.56 8.62 5.73
N HIS A 5 -14.04 9.84 5.57
CA HIS A 5 -13.37 10.27 4.33
C HIS A 5 -12.06 9.51 4.13
N ILE A 6 -11.30 9.24 5.19
CA ILE A 6 -10.03 8.50 5.11
C ILE A 6 -10.27 7.04 4.73
N LEU A 7 -11.31 6.41 5.30
CA LEU A 7 -11.73 5.05 4.94
C LEU A 7 -12.19 4.95 3.47
N ILE A 8 -12.99 5.92 3.01
CA ILE A 8 -13.43 6.00 1.61
C ILE A 8 -12.24 6.22 0.67
N LEU A 9 -11.31 7.10 1.05
CA LEU A 9 -10.09 7.35 0.30
C LEU A 9 -9.24 6.08 0.20
N SER A 10 -8.97 5.41 1.32
CA SER A 10 -8.22 4.14 1.33
C SER A 10 -8.89 3.07 0.46
N ALA A 11 -10.22 2.92 0.55
CA ALA A 11 -10.96 1.98 -0.29
C ALA A 11 -10.86 2.31 -1.79
N TYR A 12 -10.89 3.60 -2.14
CA TYR A 12 -10.73 4.07 -3.52
C TYR A 12 -9.33 3.78 -4.06
N LEU A 13 -8.27 4.10 -3.31
CA LEU A 13 -6.90 3.77 -3.71
C LEU A 13 -6.69 2.25 -3.82
N PHE A 14 -7.27 1.46 -2.91
CA PHE A 14 -7.20 -0.01 -2.94
C PHE A 14 -7.87 -0.58 -4.21
N SER A 15 -9.05 -0.08 -4.56
CA SER A 15 -9.76 -0.51 -5.78
C SER A 15 -9.00 -0.15 -7.06
N ASN A 16 -8.43 1.06 -7.14
CA ASN A 16 -7.56 1.46 -8.24
C ASN A 16 -6.29 0.62 -8.32
N GLY A 17 -5.71 0.25 -7.17
CA GLY A 17 -4.56 -0.65 -7.11
C GLY A 17 -4.87 -2.03 -7.67
N ILE A 18 -6.01 -2.63 -7.29
CA ILE A 18 -6.46 -3.92 -7.83
C ILE A 18 -6.74 -3.83 -9.33
N TYR A 19 -7.44 -2.78 -9.77
CA TYR A 19 -7.73 -2.58 -11.19
C TYR A 19 -6.44 -2.45 -12.01
N GLY A 20 -5.46 -1.70 -11.49
CA GLY A 20 -4.14 -1.56 -12.07
C GLY A 20 -3.38 -2.88 -12.13
N LEU A 21 -3.46 -3.72 -11.09
CA LEU A 21 -2.81 -5.02 -11.01
C LEU A 21 -3.39 -6.01 -12.05
N ILE A 22 -4.70 -6.01 -12.26
CA ILE A 22 -5.34 -6.89 -13.25
C ILE A 22 -5.02 -6.43 -14.69
N THR A 23 -4.92 -5.12 -14.90
CA THR A 23 -4.65 -4.52 -16.23
C THR A 23 -3.16 -4.46 -16.56
N SER A 24 -2.28 -4.70 -15.59
CA SER A 24 -0.83 -4.60 -15.79
C SER A 24 -0.28 -5.73 -16.66
N GLN A 25 0.19 -5.37 -17.86
CA GLN A 25 0.86 -6.28 -18.80
C GLN A 25 2.37 -6.44 -18.52
N ASN A 26 2.97 -5.50 -17.77
CA ASN A 26 4.39 -5.49 -17.47
C ASN A 26 4.61 -5.77 -15.99
N MET A 27 5.63 -6.57 -15.67
CA MET A 27 5.97 -6.92 -14.28
C MET A 27 6.25 -5.69 -13.41
N VAL A 28 6.94 -4.68 -13.98
CA VAL A 28 7.19 -3.40 -13.29
C VAL A 28 5.89 -2.65 -12.96
N ARG A 29 4.91 -2.67 -13.87
CA ARG A 29 3.61 -2.02 -13.63
C ARG A 29 2.82 -2.76 -12.56
N ALA A 30 2.88 -4.09 -12.55
CA ALA A 30 2.23 -4.92 -11.54
C ALA A 30 2.78 -4.63 -10.13
N LEU A 31 4.10 -4.48 -9.99
CA LEU A 31 4.75 -4.14 -8.73
C LEU A 31 4.35 -2.72 -8.25
N MET A 32 4.31 -1.74 -9.15
CA MET A 32 3.88 -0.39 -8.79
C MET A 32 2.41 -0.34 -8.34
N CYS A 33 1.54 -1.18 -8.90
CA CYS A 33 0.17 -1.35 -8.43
C CYS A 33 0.12 -2.04 -7.05
N LEU A 34 1.01 -2.99 -6.80
CA LEU A 34 1.13 -3.67 -5.51
C LEU A 34 1.55 -2.71 -4.39
N GLU A 35 2.51 -1.82 -4.64
CA GLU A 35 2.88 -0.71 -3.72
C GLU A 35 1.65 0.15 -3.37
N LEU A 36 0.84 0.49 -4.37
CA LEU A 36 -0.36 1.32 -4.21
C LEU A 36 -1.44 0.61 -3.36
N ILE A 37 -1.62 -0.70 -3.55
CA ILE A 37 -2.49 -1.54 -2.72
C ILE A 37 -1.98 -1.54 -1.27
N LEU A 38 -0.69 -1.78 -1.05
CA LEU A 38 -0.10 -1.88 0.29
C LEU A 38 -0.15 -0.54 1.03
N ASN A 39 0.09 0.57 0.34
CA ASN A 39 -0.07 1.91 0.91
C ASN A 39 -1.52 2.19 1.33
N SER A 40 -2.50 1.74 0.54
CA SER A 40 -3.92 1.86 0.87
C SER A 40 -4.27 1.08 2.14
N VAL A 41 -3.75 -0.15 2.26
CA VAL A 41 -3.92 -0.98 3.46
C VAL A 41 -3.25 -0.33 4.67
N ASN A 42 -2.07 0.26 4.51
CA ASN A 42 -1.36 0.97 5.59
C ASN A 42 -2.19 2.13 6.15
N ILE A 43 -2.76 2.97 5.27
CA ILE A 43 -3.67 4.07 5.66
C ILE A 43 -4.89 3.52 6.42
N ASN A 44 -5.46 2.41 5.95
CA ASN A 44 -6.58 1.76 6.63
C ASN A 44 -6.19 1.27 8.03
N PHE A 45 -5.03 0.63 8.14
CA PHE A 45 -4.50 0.10 9.40
C PHE A 45 -4.24 1.23 10.40
N VAL A 46 -3.57 2.31 9.99
CA VAL A 46 -3.35 3.52 10.82
C VAL A 46 -4.68 4.11 11.30
N THR A 47 -5.66 4.20 10.40
CA THR A 47 -6.99 4.72 10.73
C THR A 47 -7.74 3.82 11.71
N PHE A 48 -7.65 2.50 11.57
CA PHE A 48 -8.24 1.55 12.52
C PHE A 48 -7.56 1.61 13.89
N PHE A 49 -6.24 1.85 13.95
CA PHE A 49 -5.55 2.01 15.24
C PHE A 49 -5.97 3.26 15.98
N ASP A 50 -6.12 4.38 15.27
CA ASP A 50 -6.65 5.63 15.85
C ASP A 50 -8.02 5.43 16.51
N ILE A 51 -8.85 4.54 15.97
CA ILE A 51 -10.18 4.21 16.53
C ILE A 51 -10.10 3.24 17.72
N PHE A 52 -9.25 2.21 17.66
CA PHE A 52 -9.36 1.05 18.55
C PHE A 52 -8.53 1.13 19.83
N ASP A 53 -7.32 1.71 19.81
CA ASP A 53 -6.49 1.87 21.02
C ASP A 53 -5.24 2.72 20.72
N ASN A 54 -4.86 3.64 21.63
CA ASN A 54 -3.68 4.51 21.57
C ASN A 54 -2.31 3.78 21.58
N CYS A 55 -2.26 2.49 21.23
CA CYS A 55 -1.02 1.75 21.02
C CYS A 55 -0.48 2.02 19.61
N GLN A 56 0.24 3.13 19.49
CA GLN A 56 0.91 3.65 18.29
C GLN A 56 1.79 2.62 17.55
N PHE A 57 2.26 1.58 18.25
CA PHE A 57 3.27 0.64 17.78
C PHE A 57 2.88 -0.31 16.63
N ARG A 58 1.59 -0.57 16.37
CA ARG A 58 1.22 -1.53 15.30
C ARG A 58 1.12 -0.90 13.90
N GLY A 59 0.94 0.43 13.79
CA GLY A 59 0.97 1.13 12.50
C GLY A 59 2.36 1.11 11.85
N ASP A 60 3.40 1.24 12.68
CA ASP A 60 4.81 1.24 12.23
C ASP A 60 5.21 -0.07 11.53
N ILE A 61 4.72 -1.22 12.01
CA ILE A 61 5.02 -2.54 11.44
C ILE A 61 4.54 -2.64 9.98
N SER A 62 3.36 -2.09 9.68
CA SER A 62 2.84 -2.05 8.31
C SER A 62 3.66 -1.12 7.41
N SER A 63 4.18 -0.02 7.96
CA SER A 63 5.04 0.90 7.21
C SER A 63 6.41 0.27 6.86
N ILE A 64 6.98 -0.53 7.77
CA ILE A 64 8.23 -1.25 7.52
C ILE A 64 8.05 -2.30 6.41
N PHE A 65 6.88 -2.95 6.33
CA PHE A 65 6.55 -3.90 5.28
C PHE A 65 6.48 -3.24 3.89
N VAL A 66 5.87 -2.05 3.79
CA VAL A 66 5.87 -1.24 2.56
C VAL A 66 7.29 -0.90 2.13
N ILE A 67 8.14 -0.45 3.04
CA ILE A 67 9.55 -0.11 2.73
C ILE A 67 10.33 -1.34 2.25
N ALA A 68 10.12 -2.51 2.85
CA ALA A 68 10.75 -3.75 2.42
C ALA A 68 10.33 -4.15 0.99
N ILE A 69 9.07 -3.94 0.64
CA ILE A 69 8.56 -4.24 -0.71
C ILE A 69 9.08 -3.24 -1.74
N ALA A 70 9.15 -1.95 -1.39
CA ALA A 70 9.80 -0.93 -2.22
C ALA A 70 11.28 -1.28 -2.50
N ALA A 71 12.00 -1.82 -1.51
CA ALA A 71 13.38 -2.27 -1.69
C ALA A 71 13.49 -3.50 -2.64
N ILE A 72 12.55 -4.43 -2.56
CA ILE A 72 12.48 -5.58 -3.48
C ILE A 72 12.14 -5.12 -4.90
N GLU A 73 11.18 -4.20 -5.07
CA GLU A 73 10.79 -3.67 -6.38
C GLU A 73 11.97 -2.99 -7.08
N THR A 74 12.72 -2.14 -6.38
CA THR A 74 13.87 -1.45 -6.96
C THR A 74 14.94 -2.44 -7.42
N THR A 75 15.16 -3.53 -6.67
CA THR A 75 16.06 -4.62 -7.06
C THR A 75 15.56 -5.33 -8.32
N ILE A 76 14.27 -5.64 -8.40
CA ILE A 76 13.65 -6.29 -9.57
C ILE A 76 13.76 -5.38 -10.81
N ARG A 77 13.45 -4.08 -10.68
CA ARG A 77 13.59 -3.11 -11.78
C ARG A 77 15.02 -3.05 -12.30
N LEU A 78 16.00 -3.08 -11.41
CA LEU A 78 17.42 -3.03 -11.78
C LEU A 78 17.86 -4.33 -12.47
N ALA A 79 17.35 -5.48 -12.03
CA ALA A 79 17.60 -6.79 -12.65
C ALA A 79 16.94 -6.97 -14.02
N ILE A 80 15.83 -6.30 -14.30
CA ILE A 80 15.18 -6.32 -15.63
C ILE A 80 15.90 -5.39 -16.63
N VAL A 81 16.50 -4.31 -16.13
CA VAL A 81 17.22 -3.32 -16.94
C VAL A 81 18.66 -3.75 -17.26
N SER A 82 19.32 -4.45 -16.33
CA SER A 82 20.63 -5.06 -16.51
C SER A 82 20.58 -6.28 -17.41
#